data_AF-A0A0L0N0G2-F1
#
_entry.id   AF-A0A0L0N0G2-F1
#
_cell.length_a   1.000
_cell.length_b   1.000
_cell.length_c   1.000
_cell.angle_alpha   90.00
_cell.angle_beta   90.00
_cell.angle_gamma   90.00
#
_symmetry.space_group_name_H-M   'P 1'
#
loop_
_entity.id
_entity.type
_entity.pdbx_description
1 polymer ?
#
loop_
_entity_poly.entity_id
_entity_poly.type
_entity_poly.pdbx_seq_one_letter_code
_entity_poly.pdbx_strand_id
1 'polypeptide(L)'
;MLIIIQELMHRAFVETEGRAPRRHEIPKPCDHFDLIVGTGTGGLIALMLGRLRLDLETCKELYVRLTRVVFETDKTIAGIPYRSTLFKASKLEDAIRQCVREHTVFEKEGNDGGDEPELLSPLNAAQHSSAYPKRHSSNASTVSFSARSPSAQMAARPVLSSRYGNPNARLYDARENRTKTAVTAVYKGSPRGAPPAMLRSYD
;
A
#
# COMPACT_ATOMS: atom_id res chain seq x y z
N MET A 1 -19.91 -5.67 5.08
CA MET A 1 -18.94 -6.64 4.52
C MET A 1 -17.70 -6.82 5.41
N LEU A 2 -16.94 -5.77 5.73
CA LEU A 2 -15.73 -5.89 6.58
C LEU A 2 -15.99 -6.55 7.96
N ILE A 3 -17.14 -6.28 8.58
CA ILE A 3 -17.53 -6.92 9.86
C ILE A 3 -17.69 -8.45 9.71
N ILE A 4 -18.21 -8.91 8.57
CA ILE A 4 -18.36 -10.35 8.31
C ILE A 4 -17.00 -11.01 8.13
N ILE A 5 -16.08 -10.36 7.38
CA ILE A 5 -14.70 -10.86 7.23
C ILE A 5 -14.00 -10.87 8.59
N GLN A 6 -14.20 -9.84 9.42
CA GLN A 6 -13.63 -9.80 10.76
C GLN A 6 -14.13 -10.92 11.67
N GLU A 7 -15.43 -11.20 11.66
CA GLU A 7 -15.98 -12.33 12.39
C GLU A 7 -15.43 -13.67 11.87
N LEU A 8 -15.31 -13.83 10.54
CA LEU A 8 -14.75 -15.03 9.94
C LEU A 8 -13.29 -15.26 10.34
N MET A 9 -12.45 -14.23 10.26
CA MET A 9 -11.04 -14.30 10.67
C MET A 9 -10.89 -14.53 12.18
N HIS A 10 -11.79 -13.95 12.98
CA HIS A 10 -11.84 -14.21 14.41
C HIS A 10 -12.14 -15.69 14.70
N ARG A 11 -13.15 -16.28 14.03
CA ARG A 11 -13.47 -17.70 14.18
C ARG A 11 -12.34 -18.61 13.72
N ALA A 12 -11.72 -18.30 12.57
CA ALA A 12 -10.58 -19.06 12.08
C ALA A 12 -9.43 -19.10 13.10
N PHE A 13 -9.16 -17.98 13.78
CA PHE A 13 -8.20 -17.94 14.88
C PHE A 13 -8.63 -18.81 16.05
N VAL A 14 -9.89 -18.67 16.51
CA VAL A 14 -10.40 -19.46 17.65
C VAL A 14 -10.34 -20.96 17.38
N GLU A 15 -10.68 -21.39 16.17
CA GLU A 15 -10.62 -22.80 15.76
C GLU A 15 -9.18 -23.33 15.70
N THR A 16 -8.23 -22.50 15.29
CA THR A 16 -6.81 -22.88 15.18
C THR A 16 -6.09 -22.88 16.52
N GLU A 17 -6.37 -21.89 17.37
CA GLU A 17 -5.62 -21.60 18.61
C GLU A 17 -6.36 -22.01 19.88
N GLY A 18 -7.64 -22.37 19.80
CA GLY A 18 -8.47 -22.80 20.94
C GLY A 18 -8.81 -21.68 21.94
N ARG A 19 -8.59 -20.41 21.58
CA ARG A 19 -8.85 -19.24 22.45
C ARG A 19 -9.27 -18.01 21.65
N ALA A 20 -9.82 -17.01 22.33
CA ALA A 20 -10.12 -15.72 21.71
C ALA A 20 -8.83 -14.96 21.32
N PRO A 21 -8.77 -14.37 20.11
CA PRO A 21 -7.67 -13.49 19.70
C PRO A 21 -7.73 -12.13 20.39
N ARG A 22 -6.55 -11.55 20.62
CA ARG A 22 -6.42 -10.09 20.78
C ARG A 22 -6.53 -9.43 19.40
N ARG A 23 -6.80 -8.12 19.38
CA ARG A 23 -7.02 -7.36 18.14
C ARG A 23 -5.87 -7.48 17.11
N HIS A 24 -4.62 -7.59 17.56
CA HIS A 24 -3.44 -7.75 16.69
C HIS A 24 -3.15 -9.20 16.29
N GLU A 25 -3.84 -10.16 16.89
CA GLU A 25 -3.70 -11.59 16.59
C GLU A 25 -4.72 -12.06 15.56
N ILE A 26 -5.72 -11.22 15.24
CA ILE A 26 -6.67 -11.54 14.17
C ILE A 26 -5.89 -11.68 12.86
N PRO A 27 -5.95 -12.85 12.20
CA PRO A 27 -5.16 -13.10 11.02
C PRO A 27 -5.56 -12.19 9.87
N LYS A 28 -4.60 -11.87 9.01
CA LYS A 28 -4.90 -11.13 7.79
C LYS A 28 -5.61 -12.04 6.79
N PRO A 29 -6.65 -11.54 6.11
CA PRO A 29 -7.32 -12.30 5.06
C PRO A 29 -6.37 -12.80 3.96
N CYS A 30 -5.35 -12.01 3.59
CA CYS A 30 -4.38 -12.43 2.57
C CYS A 30 -3.56 -13.67 2.93
N ASP A 31 -3.46 -14.01 4.22
CA ASP A 31 -2.67 -15.16 4.64
C ASP A 31 -3.51 -16.45 4.66
N HIS A 32 -4.82 -16.34 4.42
CA HIS A 32 -5.79 -17.44 4.50
C HIS A 32 -6.57 -17.67 3.19
N PHE A 33 -6.66 -16.65 2.33
CA PHE A 33 -7.31 -16.75 1.04
C PHE A 33 -6.29 -16.69 -0.09
N ASP A 34 -6.31 -17.70 -0.96
CA ASP A 34 -5.49 -17.72 -2.18
C ASP A 34 -5.95 -16.67 -3.20
N LEU A 35 -7.24 -16.35 -3.20
CA LEU A 35 -7.89 -15.45 -4.14
C LEU A 35 -8.93 -14.55 -3.44
N ILE A 36 -8.83 -13.25 -3.65
CA ILE A 36 -9.83 -12.26 -3.22
C ILE A 36 -10.33 -11.50 -4.46
N VAL A 37 -11.64 -11.54 -4.68
CA VAL A 37 -12.29 -10.87 -5.81
C VAL A 37 -13.31 -9.86 -5.31
N GLY A 38 -13.39 -8.71 -5.97
CA GLY A 38 -14.37 -7.68 -5.60
C GLY A 38 -14.87 -6.84 -6.78
N THR A 39 -16.13 -6.43 -6.70
CA THR A 39 -16.76 -5.51 -7.65
C THR A 39 -17.25 -4.25 -6.93
N GLY A 40 -17.28 -3.10 -7.63
CA GLY A 40 -17.67 -1.83 -7.03
C GLY A 40 -16.86 -1.48 -5.77
N THR A 41 -17.55 -1.20 -4.66
CA THR A 41 -16.89 -0.95 -3.35
C THR A 41 -16.16 -2.17 -2.81
N GLY A 42 -16.62 -3.37 -3.14
CA GLY A 42 -15.94 -4.62 -2.81
C GLY A 42 -14.59 -4.75 -3.51
N GLY A 43 -14.41 -4.14 -4.69
CA GLY A 43 -13.13 -4.09 -5.39
C GLY A 43 -12.07 -3.30 -4.63
N LEU A 44 -12.44 -2.16 -4.02
CA LEU A 44 -11.54 -1.39 -3.15
C LEU A 44 -11.12 -2.20 -1.91
N ILE A 45 -12.06 -2.92 -1.31
CA ILE A 45 -11.79 -3.81 -0.17
C ILE A 45 -10.88 -4.97 -0.59
N ALA A 46 -11.11 -5.55 -1.76
CA ALA A 46 -10.25 -6.61 -2.32
C ALA A 46 -8.82 -6.12 -2.52
N LEU A 47 -8.61 -4.90 -3.04
CA LEU A 47 -7.28 -4.31 -3.18
C LEU A 47 -6.61 -4.08 -1.82
N MET A 48 -7.33 -3.56 -0.83
CA MET A 48 -6.78 -3.30 0.51
C MET A 48 -6.39 -4.60 1.23
N LEU A 49 -7.27 -5.60 1.26
CA LEU A 49 -7.04 -6.84 2.00
C LEU A 49 -6.14 -7.82 1.26
N GLY A 50 -6.25 -7.89 -0.07
CA GLY A 50 -5.47 -8.79 -0.92
C GLY A 50 -4.16 -8.16 -1.36
N ARG A 51 -4.21 -7.22 -2.32
CA ARG A 51 -3.00 -6.64 -2.94
C ARG A 51 -2.13 -5.84 -1.96
N LEU A 52 -2.72 -5.05 -1.06
CA LEU A 52 -1.97 -4.25 -0.08
C LEU A 52 -1.73 -5.03 1.24
N ARG A 53 -2.35 -6.20 1.41
CA ARG A 53 -2.19 -7.07 2.59
C ARG A 53 -2.42 -6.34 3.92
N LEU A 54 -3.39 -5.44 3.94
CA LEU A 54 -3.76 -4.69 5.15
C LEU A 54 -4.51 -5.58 6.13
N ASP A 55 -4.32 -5.31 7.43
CA ASP A 55 -5.19 -5.87 8.45
C ASP A 55 -6.59 -5.22 8.40
N LEU A 56 -7.55 -5.87 9.04
CA LEU A 56 -8.95 -5.46 9.02
C LEU A 56 -9.20 -4.11 9.70
N GLU A 57 -8.40 -3.74 10.70
CA GLU A 57 -8.58 -2.48 11.42
C GLU A 57 -8.12 -1.32 10.54
N THR A 58 -6.92 -1.42 9.99
CA THR A 58 -6.39 -0.45 9.01
C THR A 58 -7.33 -0.33 7.80
N CYS A 59 -7.83 -1.46 7.29
CA CYS A 59 -8.77 -1.46 6.17
C CYS A 59 -10.09 -0.74 6.48
N LYS A 60 -10.64 -0.88 7.70
CA LYS A 60 -11.85 -0.16 8.13
C LYS A 60 -11.61 1.35 8.19
N GLU A 61 -10.50 1.76 8.78
CA GLU A 61 -10.13 3.18 8.90
C GLU A 61 -9.97 3.84 7.52
N LEU A 62 -9.27 3.18 6.61
CA LEU A 62 -9.11 3.65 5.23
C LEU A 62 -10.43 3.67 4.48
N TYR A 63 -11.28 2.66 4.64
CA TYR A 63 -12.59 2.63 4.00
C TYR A 63 -13.46 3.83 4.43
N VAL A 64 -13.49 4.16 5.73
CA VAL A 64 -14.19 5.35 6.23
C VAL A 64 -13.60 6.63 5.62
N ARG A 65 -12.27 6.75 5.56
CA ARG A 65 -11.60 7.91 4.96
C ARG A 65 -11.93 8.05 3.47
N LEU A 66 -11.82 6.96 2.72
CA LEU A 66 -12.10 6.90 1.28
C LEU A 66 -13.55 7.29 0.98
N THR A 67 -14.50 6.69 1.69
CA THR A 67 -15.93 6.98 1.48
C THR A 67 -16.26 8.45 1.75
N ARG A 68 -15.66 9.07 2.78
CA ARG A 68 -15.84 10.51 3.03
C ARG A 68 -15.32 11.37 1.88
N VAL A 69 -14.10 11.11 1.39
CA VAL A 69 -13.49 11.88 0.29
C VAL A 69 -14.21 11.70 -1.04
N VAL A 70 -14.69 10.49 -1.32
CA VAL A 70 -15.29 10.12 -2.61
C VAL A 70 -16.76 10.55 -2.71
N PHE A 71 -17.48 10.57 -1.59
CA PHE A 71 -18.90 10.95 -1.53
C PHE A 71 -19.15 12.31 -0.88
N GLU A 72 -18.12 13.14 -0.71
CA GLU A 72 -18.27 14.52 -0.27
C GLU A 72 -19.18 15.28 -1.25
N THR A 73 -20.26 15.87 -0.72
CA THR A 73 -21.26 16.57 -1.54
C THR A 73 -20.83 18.01 -1.73
N ASP A 74 -20.16 18.30 -2.85
CA ASP A 74 -19.66 19.65 -3.16
C ASP A 74 -20.74 20.67 -3.58
N LYS A 75 -22.05 20.35 -3.47
CA LYS A 75 -23.13 21.22 -4.00
C LYS A 75 -24.33 21.34 -3.06
N THR A 76 -24.08 21.94 -1.91
CA THR A 76 -25.12 22.38 -0.97
C THR A 76 -25.33 23.89 -1.16
N ILE A 77 -26.54 24.31 -1.57
CA ILE A 77 -26.94 25.73 -1.52
C ILE A 77 -28.01 25.81 -0.42
N ALA A 78 -27.81 26.71 0.55
CA ALA A 78 -28.72 26.91 1.68
C ALA A 78 -29.05 25.62 2.50
N GLY A 79 -28.11 24.68 2.61
CA GLY A 79 -28.30 23.45 3.39
C GLY A 79 -29.08 22.33 2.68
N ILE A 80 -29.50 22.54 1.43
CA ILE A 80 -30.23 21.53 0.63
C ILE A 80 -29.29 20.96 -0.45
N PRO A 81 -29.10 19.63 -0.52
CA PRO A 81 -28.32 18.98 -1.58
C PRO A 81 -29.03 19.16 -2.94
N TYR A 82 -28.40 19.88 -3.87
CA TYR A 82 -29.05 20.20 -5.16
C TYR A 82 -28.95 19.06 -6.19
N ARG A 83 -28.05 18.08 -5.99
CA ARG A 83 -27.87 16.90 -6.86
C ARG A 83 -27.38 15.68 -6.07
N SER A 84 -27.62 14.48 -6.62
CA SER A 84 -27.02 13.22 -6.14
C SER A 84 -25.50 13.38 -5.97
N THR A 85 -24.95 12.81 -4.89
CA THR A 85 -23.52 12.72 -4.60
C THR A 85 -22.75 12.39 -5.89
N LEU A 86 -22.09 13.39 -6.48
CA LEU A 86 -21.35 13.18 -7.73
C LEU A 86 -20.05 12.48 -7.33
N PHE A 87 -20.05 11.15 -7.47
CA PHE A 87 -18.83 10.36 -7.47
C PHE A 87 -17.81 11.01 -8.41
N LYS A 88 -16.78 11.66 -7.85
CA LYS A 88 -15.69 12.24 -8.63
C LYS A 88 -14.63 11.18 -8.81
N ALA A 89 -14.49 10.64 -10.02
CA ALA A 89 -13.47 9.65 -10.35
C ALA A 89 -12.05 10.12 -9.97
N SER A 90 -11.77 11.42 -10.12
CA SER A 90 -10.48 12.01 -9.71
C SER A 90 -10.25 11.95 -8.20
N LYS A 91 -11.28 12.20 -7.38
CA LYS A 91 -11.18 12.09 -5.91
C LYS A 91 -10.93 10.65 -5.48
N LEU A 92 -11.56 9.68 -6.15
CA LEU A 92 -11.27 8.27 -5.91
C LEU A 92 -9.83 7.92 -6.31
N GLU A 93 -9.38 8.36 -7.49
CA GLU A 93 -8.02 8.13 -7.99
C GLU A 93 -6.97 8.66 -7.01
N ASP A 94 -7.11 9.91 -6.57
CA ASP A 94 -6.19 10.53 -5.60
C ASP A 94 -6.17 9.78 -4.27
N ALA A 95 -7.34 9.35 -3.79
CA ALA A 95 -7.45 8.64 -2.53
C ALA A 95 -6.87 7.21 -2.60
N ILE A 96 -7.03 6.53 -3.74
CA ILE A 96 -6.35 5.24 -4.01
C ILE A 96 -4.84 5.46 -4.06
N ARG A 97 -4.34 6.44 -4.83
CA ARG A 97 -2.90 6.74 -4.91
C ARG A 97 -2.30 7.03 -3.54
N GLN A 98 -3.01 7.76 -2.69
CA GLN A 98 -2.56 8.07 -1.35
C GLN A 98 -2.51 6.80 -0.48
N CYS A 99 -3.54 5.96 -0.54
CA CYS A 99 -3.56 4.67 0.16
C CYS A 99 -2.39 3.77 -0.28
N VAL A 100 -2.15 3.66 -1.59
CA VAL A 100 -1.03 2.87 -2.12
C VAL A 100 0.30 3.44 -1.62
N ARG A 101 0.49 4.76 -1.70
CA ARG A 101 1.69 5.46 -1.20
C ARG A 101 1.95 5.21 0.29
N GLU A 102 0.91 5.19 1.12
CA GLU A 102 1.02 4.95 2.57
C GLU A 102 1.37 3.48 2.89
N HIS A 103 1.07 2.54 2.00
CA HIS A 103 1.15 1.10 2.25
C HIS A 103 2.02 0.31 1.26
N THR A 104 2.89 1.00 0.52
CA THR A 104 3.90 0.39 -0.37
C THR A 104 5.25 1.08 -0.14
N VAL A 105 5.67 1.20 1.13
CA VAL A 105 6.94 1.87 1.45
C VAL A 105 8.11 0.97 1.10
N PHE A 106 8.00 -0.32 1.45
CA PHE A 106 9.05 -1.31 1.25
C PHE A 106 8.72 -2.28 0.11
N GLU A 107 9.73 -2.91 -0.49
CA GLU A 107 9.54 -3.95 -1.53
C GLU A 107 8.63 -5.09 -1.04
N LYS A 108 8.78 -5.52 0.23
CA LYS A 108 7.91 -6.54 0.85
C LYS A 108 6.42 -6.14 0.88
N GLU A 109 6.13 -4.85 0.80
CA GLU A 109 4.77 -4.30 0.75
C GLU A 109 4.26 -4.17 -0.69
N GLY A 110 5.06 -4.58 -1.68
CA GLY A 110 4.73 -4.52 -3.10
C GLY A 110 5.10 -3.20 -3.75
N ASN A 111 6.10 -2.50 -3.19
CA ASN A 111 6.79 -1.40 -3.86
C ASN A 111 7.75 -1.97 -4.92
N ASP A 112 7.19 -2.56 -5.98
CA ASP A 112 7.95 -3.37 -6.96
C ASP A 112 8.83 -2.54 -7.92
N GLY A 113 9.25 -1.32 -7.52
CA GLY A 113 10.29 -0.53 -8.18
C GLY A 113 10.15 -0.42 -9.70
N GLY A 114 9.35 0.53 -10.18
CA GLY A 114 9.29 0.87 -11.61
C GLY A 114 10.32 1.91 -12.06
N ASP A 115 10.97 2.59 -11.11
CA ASP A 115 12.09 3.47 -11.37
C ASP A 115 13.33 2.77 -10.79
N GLU A 116 14.00 1.99 -11.64
CA GLU A 116 15.41 1.66 -11.45
C GLU A 116 16.13 2.97 -11.06
N PRO A 117 16.95 3.03 -10.00
CA PRO A 117 17.89 4.12 -9.91
C PRO A 117 18.70 4.06 -11.20
N GLU A 118 18.61 5.10 -12.04
CA GLU A 118 19.39 5.21 -13.28
C GLU A 118 20.78 4.67 -12.98
N LEU A 119 21.10 3.52 -13.57
CA LEU A 119 22.39 2.88 -13.41
C LEU A 119 23.42 3.89 -13.88
N LEU A 120 24.05 4.59 -12.93
CA LEU A 120 25.18 5.47 -13.19
C LEU A 120 26.18 4.63 -13.98
N SER A 121 26.33 4.97 -15.26
CA SER A 121 27.05 4.17 -16.22
C SER A 121 28.48 3.89 -15.72
N PRO A 122 28.98 2.64 -15.78
CA PRO A 122 30.26 2.25 -15.20
C PRO A 122 31.50 2.75 -15.98
N LEU A 123 31.34 3.74 -16.87
CA LEU A 123 32.42 4.22 -17.74
C LEU A 123 33.33 5.29 -17.11
N ASN A 124 33.13 5.67 -15.85
CA ASN A 124 34.06 6.54 -15.11
C ASN A 124 34.92 5.77 -14.09
N ALA A 125 35.53 4.68 -14.52
CA ALA A 125 36.42 3.81 -13.74
C ALA A 125 37.82 4.42 -13.44
N ALA A 126 37.96 5.74 -13.31
CA ALA A 126 39.26 6.40 -13.24
C ALA A 126 39.58 7.13 -11.92
N GLN A 127 38.78 7.04 -10.85
CA GLN A 127 39.02 7.91 -9.68
C GLN A 127 39.12 7.29 -8.28
N HIS A 128 38.85 6.00 -8.05
CA HIS A 128 39.00 5.47 -6.69
C HIS A 128 39.69 4.10 -6.64
N SER A 129 41.02 4.12 -6.81
CA SER A 129 41.90 3.16 -6.16
C SER A 129 42.02 3.49 -4.67
N SER A 130 41.36 2.73 -3.80
CA SER A 130 41.98 2.26 -2.56
C SER A 130 41.11 1.17 -1.93
N ALA A 131 41.72 0.03 -1.73
CA ALA A 131 41.13 -1.16 -1.14
C ALA A 131 40.85 -0.93 0.36
N TYR A 132 39.58 -1.05 0.78
CA TYR A 132 39.23 -1.26 2.18
C TYR A 132 38.00 -2.20 2.32
N PRO A 133 37.96 -3.08 3.34
CA PRO A 133 37.02 -4.19 3.42
C PRO A 133 35.62 -3.77 3.89
N LYS A 134 34.58 -4.38 3.30
CA LYS A 134 33.17 -4.25 3.71
C LYS A 134 32.92 -4.93 5.06
N ARG A 135 32.22 -4.26 5.99
CA ARG A 135 31.66 -4.86 7.21
C ARG A 135 30.13 -4.85 7.15
N HIS A 136 29.54 -5.98 7.53
CA HIS A 136 28.11 -6.16 7.81
C HIS A 136 27.70 -5.29 9.01
N SER A 137 26.57 -4.59 8.94
CA SER A 137 26.08 -3.74 10.04
C SER A 137 25.19 -4.54 10.99
N SER A 138 25.76 -5.00 12.09
CA SER A 138 24.99 -5.32 13.30
C SER A 138 24.75 -4.05 14.09
N ASN A 139 23.51 -3.86 14.55
CA ASN A 139 23.06 -2.70 15.30
C ASN A 139 23.50 -2.86 16.78
N ALA A 140 24.57 -2.20 17.20
CA ALA A 140 24.98 -2.13 18.59
C ALA A 140 25.44 -0.71 18.93
N SER A 141 24.81 -0.14 19.95
CA SER A 141 24.93 1.23 20.42
C SER A 141 26.22 1.44 21.21
N THR A 142 27.08 2.36 20.78
CA THR A 142 28.00 3.11 21.67
C THR A 142 28.29 4.48 21.04
N VAL A 143 27.80 5.54 21.68
CA VAL A 143 28.17 6.92 21.35
C VAL A 143 29.54 7.21 21.96
N SER A 144 30.56 7.42 21.12
CA SER A 144 31.84 7.99 21.56
C SER A 144 31.99 9.38 20.95
N PHE A 145 31.90 10.39 21.81
CA PHE A 145 32.19 11.78 21.50
C PHE A 145 33.71 11.97 21.42
N SER A 146 34.27 12.07 20.22
CA SER A 146 35.55 12.73 20.01
C SER A 146 35.76 13.12 18.53
N ALA A 147 36.01 14.41 18.33
CA ALA A 147 36.63 15.05 17.17
C ALA A 147 36.09 14.69 15.77
N ARG A 148 35.04 15.39 15.33
CA ARG A 148 34.71 15.55 13.89
C ARG A 148 34.51 17.02 13.57
N SER A 149 35.17 17.49 12.51
CA SER A 149 35.06 18.85 11.99
C SER A 149 33.60 19.20 11.65
N PRO A 150 33.20 20.49 11.64
CA PRO A 150 31.83 20.91 11.30
C PRO A 150 31.34 20.37 9.94
N SER A 151 32.27 20.15 9.00
CA SER A 151 32.01 19.58 7.67
C SER A 151 31.66 18.08 7.70
N ALA A 152 32.22 17.31 8.64
CA ALA A 152 31.92 15.88 8.77
C ALA A 152 30.56 15.60 9.46
N GLN A 153 29.97 16.59 10.12
CA GLN A 153 28.60 16.52 10.65
C GLN A 153 27.54 16.72 9.55
N MET A 154 27.86 17.47 8.50
CA MET A 154 26.96 17.66 7.33
C MET A 154 26.88 16.42 6.43
N ALA A 155 27.94 15.61 6.36
CA ALA A 155 27.98 14.38 5.57
C ALA A 155 27.30 13.18 6.25
N ALA A 156 26.99 13.29 7.55
CA ALA A 156 26.30 12.26 8.33
C ALA A 156 24.82 12.59 8.57
N ARG A 157 24.20 13.41 7.70
CA ARG A 157 22.75 13.50 7.68
C ARG A 157 22.25 12.14 7.19
N PRO A 158 21.50 11.37 8.01
CA PRO A 158 20.86 10.17 7.49
C PRO A 158 20.00 10.65 6.33
N VAL A 159 20.25 10.09 5.14
CA VAL A 159 19.37 10.26 3.99
C VAL A 159 17.99 9.93 4.54
N LEU A 160 17.13 10.94 4.63
CA LEU A 160 15.78 10.81 5.12
C LEU A 160 15.10 9.89 4.11
N SER A 161 15.15 8.58 4.39
CA SER A 161 14.45 7.55 3.63
C SER A 161 13.08 8.10 3.34
N SER A 162 12.71 8.16 2.06
CA SER A 162 11.38 8.62 1.65
C SER A 162 10.36 7.94 2.56
N ARG A 163 9.67 8.72 3.40
CA ARG A 163 8.67 8.18 4.35
C ARG A 163 7.43 7.62 3.65
N TYR A 164 7.41 7.71 2.32
CA TYR A 164 6.26 7.45 1.47
C TYR A 164 6.66 6.49 0.35
N GLY A 165 5.77 5.54 0.08
CA GLY A 165 5.87 4.56 -0.99
C GLY A 165 5.54 5.11 -2.37
N ASN A 166 5.33 4.22 -3.34
CA ASN A 166 5.02 4.60 -4.71
C ASN A 166 3.49 4.68 -4.93
N PRO A 167 2.90 5.88 -5.17
CA PRO A 167 1.46 6.00 -5.46
C PRO A 167 1.00 5.27 -6.72
N ASN A 168 1.93 4.97 -7.63
CA ASN A 168 1.69 4.28 -8.90
C ASN A 168 2.25 2.85 -8.88
N ALA A 169 2.36 2.22 -7.70
CA ALA A 169 2.74 0.82 -7.58
C ALA A 169 1.84 -0.07 -8.46
N ARG A 170 2.43 -1.12 -9.02
CA ARG A 170 1.74 -2.00 -9.97
C ARG A 170 0.63 -2.78 -9.29
N LEU A 171 -0.47 -3.00 -10.01
CA LEU A 171 -1.50 -3.93 -9.55
C LEU A 171 -0.98 -5.37 -9.49
N TYR A 172 -0.14 -5.75 -10.45
CA TYR A 172 0.57 -7.03 -10.40
C TYR A 172 1.33 -7.15 -9.08
N ASP A 173 1.27 -8.32 -8.47
CA ASP A 173 1.95 -8.61 -7.22
C ASP A 173 2.99 -9.69 -7.51
N ALA A 174 4.27 -9.33 -7.39
CA ALA A 174 5.37 -10.24 -7.69
C ALA A 174 5.74 -11.13 -6.49
N ARG A 175 5.12 -10.94 -5.32
CA ARG A 175 5.48 -11.68 -4.11
C ARG A 175 5.12 -13.17 -4.25
N GLU A 176 5.96 -14.02 -3.70
CA GLU A 176 5.77 -15.48 -3.73
C GLU A 176 4.49 -15.87 -2.96
N ASN A 177 4.40 -15.46 -1.69
CA ASN A 177 3.24 -15.69 -0.83
C ASN A 177 2.15 -14.63 -1.03
N ARG A 178 1.78 -14.33 -2.29
CA ARG A 178 0.75 -13.34 -2.62
C ARG A 178 -0.64 -13.95 -2.61
N THR A 179 -1.61 -13.16 -2.18
CA THR A 179 -3.02 -13.40 -2.49
C THR A 179 -3.33 -12.88 -3.87
N LYS A 180 -3.83 -13.76 -4.74
CA LYS A 180 -4.35 -13.33 -6.03
C LYS A 180 -5.52 -12.38 -5.80
N THR A 181 -5.49 -11.22 -6.43
CA THR A 181 -6.52 -10.20 -6.28
C THR A 181 -7.11 -9.87 -7.64
N ALA A 182 -8.43 -9.85 -7.78
CA ALA A 182 -9.10 -9.46 -9.00
C ALA A 182 -10.23 -8.46 -8.74
N VAL A 183 -10.34 -7.46 -9.62
CA VAL A 183 -11.37 -6.41 -9.52
C VAL A 183 -11.97 -6.11 -10.88
N THR A 184 -13.22 -5.63 -10.88
CA THR A 184 -13.86 -5.12 -12.09
C THR A 184 -13.71 -3.61 -12.20
N ALA A 185 -13.39 -3.11 -13.40
CA ALA A 185 -13.31 -1.69 -13.71
C ALA A 185 -14.04 -1.37 -15.02
N VAL A 186 -14.39 -0.10 -15.23
CA VAL A 186 -14.99 0.39 -16.48
C VAL A 186 -14.05 1.43 -17.08
N TYR A 187 -13.74 1.31 -18.37
CA TYR A 187 -12.88 2.29 -19.05
C TYR A 187 -13.54 3.66 -19.09
N LYS A 188 -12.73 4.71 -18.91
CA LYS A 188 -13.18 6.11 -19.04
C LYS A 188 -13.77 6.32 -20.44
N GLY A 189 -14.98 6.89 -20.50
CA GLY A 189 -15.69 7.15 -21.75
C GLY A 189 -16.50 5.98 -22.30
N SER A 190 -16.56 4.84 -21.59
CA SER A 190 -17.39 3.70 -22.02
C SER A 190 -18.88 4.08 -22.06
N PRO A 191 -19.65 3.59 -23.07
CA PRO A 191 -21.09 3.80 -23.13
C PRO A 191 -21.80 3.13 -21.95
N ARG A 192 -23.03 3.57 -21.66
CA ARG A 192 -23.87 2.91 -20.64
C ARG A 192 -24.09 1.45 -21.01
N GLY A 193 -23.85 0.55 -20.06
CA GLY A 193 -23.99 -0.90 -20.27
C GLY A 193 -22.77 -1.57 -20.92
N ALA A 194 -21.65 -0.86 -21.13
CA ALA A 194 -20.42 -1.50 -21.55
C ALA A 194 -19.98 -2.60 -20.56
N PRO A 195 -19.46 -3.74 -21.05
CA PRO A 195 -19.00 -4.81 -20.18
C PRO A 195 -17.83 -4.34 -19.30
N PRO A 196 -17.77 -4.74 -18.02
CA PRO A 196 -16.65 -4.40 -17.16
C PRO A 196 -15.38 -5.15 -17.60
N ALA A 197 -14.24 -4.46 -17.53
CA ALA A 197 -12.93 -5.08 -17.64
C ALA A 197 -12.57 -5.75 -16.31
N MET A 198 -11.93 -6.91 -16.37
CA MET A 198 -11.40 -7.60 -15.20
C MET A 198 -9.90 -7.32 -15.08
N LEU A 199 -9.51 -6.64 -14.01
CA LEU A 199 -8.13 -6.39 -13.65
C LEU A 199 -7.68 -7.42 -12.62
N ARG A 200 -6.45 -7.93 -12.75
CA ARG A 200 -5.91 -8.98 -11.89
C ARG A 200 -4.50 -8.63 -11.44
N SER A 201 -4.11 -9.07 -10.25
CA SER A 201 -2.76 -8.93 -9.71
C SER A 201 -1.82 -10.08 -10.11
N TYR A 202 -2.22 -10.91 -11.06
CA TYR A 202 -1.57 -12.13 -11.48
C TYR A 202 -1.84 -12.39 -12.97
N ASP A 203 -0.98 -13.19 -13.59
CA ASP A 203 -1.10 -13.63 -14.99
C ASP A 203 -2.08 -14.81 -15.15
#